data_AF-A0A835M3C9-F1
#
_entry.id   AF-A0A835M3C9-F1
#
_cell.length_a   1.000
_cell.length_b   1.000
_cell.length_c   1.000
_cell.angle_alpha   90.00
_cell.angle_beta   90.00
_cell.angle_gamma   90.00
#
_symmetry.space_group_name_H-M   'P 1'
#
loop_
_entity.id
_entity.type
_entity.pdbx_description
1 polymer ?
#
loop_
_entity_poly.entity_id
_entity_poly.type
_entity_poly.pdbx_seq_one_letter_code
_entity_poly.pdbx_strand_id
1 'polypeptide(L)'
;MLDPAVLLNGCLHWVTYLGNQSERHVTILSFNVAKEEINVIELSHLSKEERFFDLLVLGERLCVVVDHASYCDIAIWVMKEYGVHSSWAKEYVFILEFAVLFGRGIMRGYKL
;
A
#
# COMPACT_ATOMS: atom_id res chain seq x y z
N MET A 1 -3.28 5.55 -15.75
CA MET A 1 -2.29 4.45 -15.76
C MET A 1 -2.79 3.46 -14.71
N LEU A 2 -2.96 2.17 -15.06
CA LEU A 2 -3.33 1.17 -14.04
C LEU A 2 -2.13 1.00 -13.11
N ASP A 3 -2.35 1.04 -11.79
CA ASP A 3 -1.30 0.73 -10.84
C ASP A 3 -0.92 -0.76 -11.01
N PRO A 4 0.38 -1.09 -11.16
CA PRO A 4 0.79 -2.45 -11.47
C PRO A 4 0.44 -3.42 -10.34
N ALA A 5 -0.09 -4.59 -10.69
CA ALA A 5 -0.41 -5.64 -9.73
C ALA A 5 0.86 -6.32 -9.18
N VAL A 6 0.83 -6.79 -7.94
CA VAL A 6 1.90 -7.56 -7.29
C VAL A 6 1.46 -8.99 -6.98
N LEU A 7 2.35 -9.96 -7.21
CA LEU A 7 2.09 -11.37 -6.94
C LEU A 7 2.66 -11.78 -5.57
N LEU A 8 1.83 -12.34 -4.71
CA LEU A 8 2.24 -12.89 -3.41
C LEU A 8 1.34 -14.07 -3.04
N ASN A 9 1.89 -15.16 -2.50
CA ASN A 9 1.12 -16.33 -2.04
C ASN A 9 0.14 -16.91 -3.10
N GLY A 10 0.50 -16.85 -4.38
CA GLY A 10 -0.35 -17.31 -5.49
C GLY A 10 -1.51 -16.37 -5.83
N CYS A 11 -1.56 -15.18 -5.23
CA CYS A 11 -2.58 -14.16 -5.45
C CYS A 11 -1.99 -12.92 -6.12
N LEU A 12 -2.66 -12.43 -7.15
CA LEU A 12 -2.40 -11.11 -7.74
C LEU A 12 -3.12 -10.05 -6.90
N HIS A 13 -2.43 -9.00 -6.50
CA HIS A 13 -2.96 -7.91 -5.70
C HIS A 13 -2.84 -6.61 -6.46
N TRP A 14 -3.90 -5.82 -6.47
CA TRP A 14 -3.87 -4.46 -7.00
C TRP A 14 -4.81 -3.57 -6.21
N VAL A 15 -4.58 -2.27 -6.29
CA VAL A 15 -5.43 -1.30 -5.61
C VAL A 15 -6.60 -0.90 -6.50
N THR A 16 -7.74 -0.70 -5.85
CA THR A 16 -8.94 -0.14 -6.44
C THR A 16 -9.58 0.84 -5.46
N TYR A 17 -10.58 1.58 -5.93
CA TYR A 17 -11.39 2.48 -5.12
C TYR A 17 -12.82 1.97 -5.10
N LEU A 18 -13.30 1.53 -3.95
CA LEU A 18 -14.68 1.07 -3.75
C LEU A 18 -15.47 2.12 -2.98
N GLY A 19 -16.78 2.22 -3.25
CA GLY A 19 -17.69 3.14 -2.58
C GLY A 19 -18.44 4.07 -3.55
N ASN A 20 -19.29 4.92 -2.98
CA ASN A 20 -20.04 5.94 -3.72
C ASN A 20 -19.12 7.15 -4.05
N GLN A 21 -19.61 8.15 -4.78
CA GLN A 21 -18.79 9.30 -5.19
C GLN A 21 -18.26 10.13 -4.02
N SER A 22 -18.94 10.11 -2.86
CA SER A 22 -18.59 10.87 -1.65
C SER A 22 -17.68 10.11 -0.67
N GLU A 23 -17.62 8.79 -0.75
CA GLU A 23 -16.98 7.89 0.24
C GLU A 23 -16.19 6.80 -0.47
N ARG A 24 -15.31 7.17 -1.40
CA ARG A 24 -14.40 6.21 -2.02
C ARG A 24 -13.29 5.86 -1.04
N HIS A 25 -13.12 4.57 -0.79
CA HIS A 25 -12.07 4.03 0.06
C HIS A 25 -11.07 3.24 -0.77
N VAL A 26 -9.78 3.45 -0.52
CA VAL A 26 -8.70 2.66 -1.09
C VAL A 26 -8.85 1.23 -0.57
N THR A 27 -8.86 0.26 -1.50
CA THR A 27 -9.03 -1.15 -1.17
C THR A 27 -8.07 -1.98 -2.01
N ILE A 28 -7.56 -3.08 -1.46
CA ILE A 28 -6.75 -4.03 -2.24
C ILE A 28 -7.68 -5.16 -2.69
N LEU A 29 -7.73 -5.41 -3.99
CA LEU A 29 -8.30 -6.64 -4.53
C LEU A 29 -7.21 -7.69 -4.64
N SER A 30 -7.56 -8.92 -4.28
CA SER A 30 -6.70 -10.09 -4.38
C SER A 30 -7.38 -11.13 -5.26
N PHE A 31 -6.78 -11.51 -6.37
CA PHE A 31 -7.23 -12.62 -7.21
C PHE A 31 -6.35 -13.84 -6.99
N ASN A 32 -6.92 -14.91 -6.46
CA ASN A 32 -6.24 -16.19 -6.31
C ASN A 32 -6.20 -16.89 -7.67
N VAL A 33 -5.01 -17.06 -8.23
CA VAL A 33 -4.83 -17.59 -9.60
C VAL A 33 -5.22 -19.07 -9.68
N ALA A 34 -5.01 -19.84 -8.62
CA ALA A 34 -5.30 -21.28 -8.61
C ALA A 34 -6.78 -21.59 -8.39
N LYS A 35 -7.47 -20.77 -7.59
CA LYS A 35 -8.88 -20.95 -7.24
C LYS A 35 -9.84 -20.13 -8.11
N GLU A 36 -9.30 -19.17 -8.86
CA GLU A 36 -10.08 -18.19 -9.65
C GLU A 36 -11.05 -17.36 -8.77
N GLU A 37 -10.66 -17.08 -7.53
CA GLU A 37 -11.47 -16.37 -6.54
C GLU A 37 -10.95 -14.94 -6.32
N ILE A 38 -11.87 -13.98 -6.24
CA ILE A 38 -11.56 -12.58 -5.85
C ILE A 38 -11.85 -12.41 -4.36
N ASN A 39 -10.91 -11.79 -3.67
CA ASN A 39 -11.03 -11.38 -2.28
C ASN A 39 -10.78 -9.87 -2.16
N VAL A 40 -11.39 -9.28 -1.14
CA VAL A 40 -11.28 -7.86 -0.83
C VAL A 40 -10.52 -7.72 0.47
N ILE A 41 -9.45 -6.95 0.47
CA ILE A 41 -8.64 -6.63 1.64
C ILE A 41 -8.82 -5.14 1.93
N GLU A 42 -9.60 -4.86 2.99
CA GLU A 42 -9.87 -3.49 3.43
C GLU A 42 -8.63 -2.85 4.05
N LEU A 43 -8.36 -1.59 3.68
CA LEU A 43 -7.31 -0.75 4.24
C LEU A 43 -7.91 0.28 5.20
N SER A 44 -8.57 -0.19 6.26
CA SER A 44 -9.21 0.69 7.25
C SER A 44 -8.23 1.44 8.16
N HIS A 45 -6.94 1.13 8.09
CA HIS A 45 -5.89 1.70 8.96
C HIS A 45 -5.32 3.02 8.43
N LEU A 46 -5.61 3.35 7.16
CA LEU A 46 -5.15 4.60 6.59
C LEU A 46 -5.95 5.76 7.17
N SER A 47 -5.25 6.71 7.77
CA SER A 47 -5.84 7.96 8.21
C SER A 47 -6.29 8.81 7.01
N LYS A 48 -7.17 9.79 7.24
CA LYS A 48 -7.61 10.71 6.18
C LYS A 48 -6.48 11.57 5.59
N GLU A 49 -5.36 11.67 6.30
CA GLU A 49 -4.20 12.46 5.91
C GLU A 49 -3.20 11.65 5.07
N GLU A 50 -3.29 10.32 5.14
CA GLU A 50 -2.48 9.37 4.36
C GLU A 50 -3.12 9.13 3.00
N ARG A 51 -2.35 9.32 1.93
CA ARG A 51 -2.76 8.98 0.58
C ARG A 51 -2.00 7.76 0.13
N PHE A 52 -2.72 6.83 -0.48
CA PHE A 52 -2.11 5.69 -1.14
C PHE A 52 -1.13 6.16 -2.22
N PHE A 53 0.08 5.62 -2.19
CA PHE A 53 1.13 5.89 -3.16
C PHE A 53 1.44 4.65 -4.00
N ASP A 54 1.69 3.50 -3.36
CA ASP A 54 2.06 2.28 -4.08
C ASP A 54 1.76 1.00 -3.28
N LEU A 55 1.69 -0.14 -3.97
CA LEU A 55 1.54 -1.48 -3.42
C LEU A 55 2.78 -2.30 -3.79
N LEU A 56 3.46 -2.89 -2.80
CA LEU A 56 4.69 -3.66 -3.02
C LEU A 56 4.77 -4.90 -2.15
N VAL A 57 5.77 -5.74 -2.43
CA VAL A 57 6.12 -6.90 -1.60
C VAL A 57 7.52 -6.69 -1.01
N LEU A 58 7.64 -6.72 0.32
CA LEU A 58 8.90 -6.56 1.04
C LEU A 58 9.16 -7.79 1.92
N GLY A 59 10.13 -8.62 1.54
CA GLY A 59 10.45 -9.84 2.28
C GLY A 59 9.22 -10.71 2.52
N GLU A 60 8.53 -11.07 1.42
CA GLU A 60 7.33 -11.92 1.39
C GLU A 60 6.10 -11.36 2.12
N ARG A 61 6.08 -10.06 2.41
CA ARG A 61 4.93 -9.40 3.04
C ARG A 61 4.35 -8.35 2.12
N LEU A 62 3.03 -8.34 2.01
CA LEU A 62 2.30 -7.32 1.28
C LEU A 62 2.43 -5.99 2.04
N CYS A 63 2.79 -4.93 1.32
CA CYS A 63 3.02 -3.62 1.90
C CYS A 63 2.30 -2.53 1.12
N VAL A 64 1.81 -1.53 1.84
CA VAL A 64 1.23 -0.32 1.28
C VAL A 64 2.16 0.85 1.58
N VAL A 65 2.53 1.58 0.55
CA VAL A 65 3.26 2.83 0.65
C VAL A 65 2.24 3.97 0.64
N VAL A 66 2.36 4.87 1.61
CA VAL A 66 1.55 6.08 1.69
C VAL A 66 2.44 7.30 1.82
N ASP A 67 1.96 8.43 1.31
CA ASP A 67 2.49 9.75 1.64
C ASP A 67 1.46 10.52 2.47
N HIS A 68 1.90 11.54 3.22
CA HIS A 68 0.97 12.49 3.83
C HIS A 68 0.90 13.74 2.96
N ALA A 69 -0.30 14.17 2.59
CA ALA A 69 -0.46 15.33 1.71
C ALA A 69 0.15 16.62 2.29
N SER A 70 0.23 16.72 3.62
CA SER A 70 0.69 17.90 4.35
C SER A 70 2.16 17.83 4.78
N TYR A 71 2.83 16.69 4.63
CA TYR A 71 4.19 16.47 5.10
C TYR A 71 5.05 15.86 4.00
N CYS A 72 6.36 16.14 4.02
CA CYS A 72 7.30 15.49 3.10
C CYS A 72 7.73 14.14 3.68
N ASP A 73 6.81 13.23 3.96
CA ASP A 73 7.13 11.91 4.49
C ASP A 73 6.42 10.78 3.74
N ILE A 74 7.06 9.61 3.78
CA ILE A 74 6.54 8.36 3.23
C ILE A 74 6.51 7.34 4.35
N ALA A 75 5.37 6.69 4.53
CA ALA A 75 5.23 5.56 5.44
C ALA A 75 4.98 4.27 4.68
N ILE A 76 5.50 3.15 5.22
CA ILE A 76 5.25 1.81 4.70
C ILE A 76 4.51 1.02 5.78
N TRP A 77 3.28 0.66 5.45
CA TRP A 77 2.46 -0.28 6.19
C TRP A 77 2.74 -1.70 5.71
N VAL A 78 2.93 -2.63 6.63
CA VAL A 78 3.27 -4.04 6.35
C VAL A 78 2.18 -4.93 6.92
N MET A 79 1.61 -5.82 6.09
CA MET A 79 0.74 -6.90 6.54
C MET A 79 1.62 -8.01 7.14
N LYS A 80 1.71 -8.07 8.47
CA LYS A 80 2.62 -8.99 9.16
C LYS A 80 2.19 -10.44 8.99
N GLU A 81 0.89 -10.69 8.92
CA GLU A 81 0.30 -12.00 8.66
C GLU A 81 -0.64 -11.90 7.46
N TYR A 82 -0.35 -12.67 6.41
CA TYR A 82 -1.09 -12.56 5.16
C TYR A 82 -2.59 -12.84 5.34
N GLY A 83 -3.43 -11.92 4.86
CA GLY A 83 -4.90 -11.99 4.96
C GLY A 83 -5.48 -11.59 6.32
N VAL A 84 -4.64 -11.33 7.33
CA VAL A 84 -5.11 -10.94 8.67
C VAL A 84 -5.16 -9.42 8.78
N HIS A 85 -6.37 -8.87 8.82
CA HIS A 85 -6.63 -7.42 8.85
C HIS A 85 -5.98 -6.71 10.04
N SER A 86 -5.96 -7.30 11.23
CA SER A 86 -5.35 -6.71 12.42
C SER A 86 -3.81 -6.75 12.41
N SER A 87 -3.20 -7.44 11.45
CA SER A 87 -1.75 -7.61 11.37
C SER A 87 -1.04 -6.46 10.65
N TRP A 88 -1.78 -5.52 10.08
CA TRP A 88 -1.19 -4.33 9.45
C TRP A 88 -0.50 -3.46 10.50
N ALA A 89 0.78 -3.14 10.25
CA ALA A 89 1.56 -2.26 11.12
C ALA A 89 2.37 -1.27 10.28
N LYS A 90 2.41 0.00 10.70
CA LYS A 90 3.33 1.01 10.15
C LYS A 90 4.73 0.73 10.66
N GLU A 91 5.61 0.19 9.81
CA GLU A 91 6.94 -0.29 10.21
C GLU A 91 8.06 0.67 9.80
N TYR A 92 7.84 1.47 8.76
CA TYR A 92 8.85 2.38 8.24
C TYR A 92 8.24 3.74 7.99
N VAL A 93 8.96 4.80 8.37
CA VAL A 93 8.64 6.19 8.08
C VAL A 93 9.92 6.87 7.60
N PHE A 94 9.85 7.53 6.46
CA PHE A 94 10.96 8.22 5.82
C PHE A 94 10.59 9.69 5.64
N ILE A 95 11.40 10.60 6.17
CA ILE A 95 11.24 12.04 5.93
C ILE A 95 12.09 12.40 4.72
N LEU A 96 11.48 13.04 3.74
CA LEU A 96 12.11 13.55 2.54
C LEU A 96 12.49 15.02 2.77
N GLU A 97 13.79 15.30 2.89
CA GLU A 97 14.26 16.67 3.16
C GLU A 97 14.07 17.64 1.97
N PHE A 98 13.76 17.13 0.77
CA PHE A 98 13.37 17.94 -0.38
C PHE A 98 12.30 17.22 -1.19
N ALA A 99 11.42 17.99 -1.85
CA ALA A 99 10.37 17.47 -2.71
C ALA A 99 10.97 16.53 -3.78
N VAL A 100 10.86 15.23 -3.55
CA VAL A 100 11.29 14.22 -4.52
C VAL A 100 10.27 14.25 -5.65
N LEU A 101 10.68 14.75 -6.82
CA LEU A 101 9.94 14.51 -8.06
C LEU A 101 10.06 13.00 -8.36
N PHE A 102 9.02 12.23 -8.04
CA PHE A 102 9.01 10.79 -8.26
C PHE A 102 8.89 10.46 -9.75
N GLY A 103 10.05 10.38 -10.42
CA GLY A 103 10.27 9.63 -11.64
C GLY A 103 11.22 8.48 -11.33
N ARG A 104 10.68 7.29 -11.04
CA ARG A 104 11.35 5.98 -10.89
C ARG A 104 12.88 6.04 -10.68
N GLY A 105 13.37 6.41 -9.49
CA GLY A 105 14.81 6.41 -9.22
C GLY A 105 15.25 6.84 -7.82
N ILE A 106 15.78 5.86 -7.07
CA ILE A 106 16.62 5.86 -5.85
C ILE A 106 16.18 6.74 -4.66
N MET A 107 15.67 6.07 -3.61
CA MET A 107 15.59 6.62 -2.25
C MET A 107 16.84 6.23 -1.45
N ARG A 108 17.58 7.22 -0.93
CA ARG A 108 18.44 7.04 0.25
C ARG A 108 17.68 7.60 1.46
N GLY A 109 17.12 6.71 2.27
CA GLY A 109 16.60 7.05 3.60
C GLY A 109 17.65 6.72 4.67
N TYR A 110 17.84 7.61 5.63
CA TYR A 110 18.54 7.29 6.89
C TYR A 110 17.50 6.94 7.95
N LYS A 111 17.83 5.93 8.77
CA LYS A 111 17.02 5.47 9.90
C LYS A 111 17.31 6.36 11.12
N LEU A 112 16.28 6.75 11.87
CA LEU A 112 16.41 7.11 13.28
C LEU A 112 16.02 5.90 14.13
#